data_AF-A0A6N6NR52-F1
#
_entry.id   AF-A0A6N6NR52-F1
#
_cell.length_a   1.000
_cell.length_b   1.000
_cell.length_c   1.000
_cell.angle_alpha   90.00
_cell.angle_beta   90.00
_cell.angle_gamma   90.00
#
_symmetry.space_group_name_H-M   'P 1'
#
loop_
_entity.id
_entity.type
_entity.pdbx_description
1 polymer ?
#
loop_
_entity_poly.entity_id
_entity_poly.type
_entity_poly.pdbx_seq_one_letter_code
_entity_poly.pdbx_strand_id
1 'polypeptide(L)'
;MSQEKYGLLIDYEFCTGCHTCEMACKVEHKLPEGQWGIELAKIGPREIAPDVWDFKYVPMPTALCDLCADRVAEGRWPTCVHHCQAQVIEYGTVSELARQIDKQKMVLFVP
;
A
#
# COMPACT_ATOMS: atom_id res chain seq x y z
N MET A 1 7.20 12.80 -25.06
CA MET A 1 6.52 11.62 -24.51
C MET A 1 6.90 11.54 -23.05
N SER A 2 6.03 12.01 -22.15
CA SER A 2 6.26 11.92 -20.71
C SER A 2 6.35 10.44 -20.34
N GLN A 3 7.47 9.99 -19.77
CA GLN A 3 7.60 8.64 -19.25
C GLN A 3 6.48 8.37 -18.26
N GLU A 4 5.74 7.29 -18.47
CA GLU A 4 4.62 6.95 -17.62
C GLU A 4 5.14 6.51 -16.25
N LYS A 5 4.64 7.14 -15.19
CA LYS A 5 5.04 6.82 -13.81
C LYS A 5 4.23 5.62 -13.32
N TYR A 6 4.85 4.79 -12.49
CA TYR A 6 4.17 3.70 -11.79
C TYR A 6 3.91 4.09 -10.33
N GLY A 7 2.92 3.45 -9.73
CA GLY A 7 2.56 3.71 -8.34
C GLY A 7 1.80 2.55 -7.71
N LEU A 8 1.30 2.79 -6.51
CA LEU A 8 0.39 1.89 -5.80
C LEU A 8 -0.92 2.61 -5.51
N LEU A 9 -2.04 1.98 -5.86
CA LEU A 9 -3.36 2.40 -5.40
C LEU A 9 -3.73 1.60 -4.17
N ILE A 10 -4.08 2.30 -3.10
CA ILE A 10 -4.32 1.72 -1.78
C ILE A 10 -5.73 2.06 -1.32
N ASP A 11 -6.58 1.05 -1.20
CA ASP A 11 -7.92 1.12 -0.66
C ASP A 11 -7.93 0.74 0.83
N TYR A 12 -7.69 1.72 1.71
CA TYR A 12 -7.58 1.44 3.13
C TYR A 12 -8.95 1.24 3.81
N GLU A 13 -10.07 1.28 3.08
CA GLU A 13 -11.38 1.02 3.65
C GLU A 13 -11.48 -0.40 4.25
N PHE A 14 -10.93 -1.38 3.53
CA PHE A 14 -10.99 -2.81 3.87
C PHE A 14 -9.69 -3.37 4.46
N CYS A 15 -8.70 -2.51 4.72
CA CYS A 15 -7.46 -2.97 5.35
C CYS A 15 -7.76 -3.52 6.75
N THR A 16 -7.46 -4.80 6.95
CA THR A 16 -7.69 -5.52 8.21
C THR A 16 -6.57 -5.35 9.23
N GLY A 17 -5.45 -4.73 8.84
CA GLY A 17 -4.28 -4.61 9.72
C GLY A 17 -3.56 -5.94 9.97
N CYS A 18 -3.50 -6.85 8.99
CA CYS A 18 -2.87 -8.18 9.15
C CYS A 18 -1.32 -8.17 9.16
N HIS A 19 -0.67 -7.03 8.93
CA HIS A 19 0.80 -6.87 8.89
C HIS A 19 1.53 -7.71 7.82
N THR A 20 0.83 -8.40 6.93
CA THR A 20 1.46 -9.24 5.90
C THR A 20 2.25 -8.42 4.88
N CYS A 21 1.76 -7.24 4.49
CA CYS A 21 2.47 -6.38 3.53
C CYS A 21 3.83 -5.92 4.06
N GLU A 22 3.93 -5.63 5.36
CA GLU A 22 5.18 -5.19 6.02
C GLU A 22 6.19 -6.34 6.05
N MET A 23 5.76 -7.51 6.51
CA MET A 23 6.60 -8.70 6.61
C MET A 23 7.07 -9.18 5.23
N ALA A 24 6.17 -9.23 4.24
CA ALA A 24 6.51 -9.63 2.89
C ALA A 24 7.53 -8.68 2.24
N CYS A 25 7.38 -7.37 2.45
CA CYS A 25 8.33 -6.37 1.98
C CYS A 25 9.69 -6.53 2.66
N LYS A 26 9.70 -6.69 3.97
CA LYS A 26 10.93 -6.85 4.76
C LYS A 26 11.71 -8.10 4.37
N VAL A 27 11.03 -9.23 4.17
CA VAL A 27 11.68 -10.49 3.75
C VAL A 27 12.24 -10.39 2.34
N GLU A 28 11.47 -9.82 1.40
CA GLU A 28 11.90 -9.66 0.00
C GLU A 28 13.16 -8.79 -0.11
N HIS A 29 13.13 -7.61 0.52
CA HIS A 29 14.22 -6.63 0.43
C HIS A 29 15.29 -6.83 1.52
N LYS A 30 15.16 -7.86 2.37
CA LYS A 30 16.08 -8.17 3.48
C LYS A 30 16.34 -6.96 4.38
N LEU A 31 15.29 -6.18 4.66
CA LEU A 31 15.43 -4.94 5.45
C LEU A 31 15.79 -5.26 6.91
N PRO A 32 16.67 -4.46 7.54
CA PRO A 32 17.05 -4.65 8.93
C PRO A 32 15.88 -4.35 9.88
N GLU A 33 16.08 -4.67 11.16
CA GLU A 33 15.11 -4.31 12.20
C GLU A 33 14.91 -2.80 12.30
N GLY A 34 13.67 -2.37 12.52
CA GLY A 34 13.28 -0.96 12.55
C GLY A 34 13.15 -0.28 11.19
N GLN A 35 13.35 -0.99 10.07
CA GLN A 35 13.14 -0.46 8.72
C GLN A 35 12.04 -1.20 7.98
N TRP A 36 11.24 -0.45 7.23
CA TRP A 36 10.10 -0.94 6.47
C TRP A 36 10.01 -0.23 5.12
N GLY A 37 9.79 -0.97 4.03
CA GLY A 37 9.42 -0.38 2.74
C GLY A 37 7.95 0.01 2.67
N ILE A 38 7.11 -0.67 3.46
CA ILE A 38 5.71 -0.34 3.69
C ILE A 38 5.37 -0.63 5.15
N GLU A 39 4.69 0.30 5.82
CA GLU A 39 4.31 0.20 7.22
C GLU A 39 2.82 0.54 7.40
N LEU A 40 2.13 -0.17 8.28
CA LEU A 40 0.74 0.06 8.61
C LEU A 40 0.62 1.20 9.63
N ALA A 41 0.13 2.35 9.18
CA ALA A 41 -0.28 3.42 10.06
C ALA A 41 -1.62 3.06 10.71
N LYS A 42 -1.63 2.95 12.05
CA LYS A 42 -2.85 2.80 12.83
C LYS A 42 -3.47 4.18 13.10
N ILE A 43 -4.67 4.38 12.59
CA ILE A 43 -5.46 5.61 12.74
C ILE A 43 -6.61 5.31 13.71
N GLY A 44 -6.61 5.96 14.87
CA GLY A 44 -7.61 5.75 15.93
C GLY A 44 -7.27 4.62 16.92
N PRO A 45 -8.23 4.19 17.76
CA PRO A 45 -9.65 4.56 17.75
C PRO A 45 -9.89 5.99 18.28
N ARG A 46 -10.75 6.74 17.60
CA ARG A 46 -11.29 8.02 18.10
C ARG A 46 -12.77 8.16 17.75
N GLU A 47 -13.55 8.69 18.67
CA GLU A 47 -14.96 8.98 18.42
C GLU A 47 -15.07 10.33 17.68
N ILE A 48 -15.69 10.33 16.50
CA ILE A 48 -15.83 11.52 15.64
C ILE A 48 -17.25 12.12 15.69
N ALA A 49 -18.23 11.34 16.11
CA ALA A 49 -19.61 11.72 16.43
C ALA A 49 -20.21 10.65 17.36
N PRO A 50 -21.36 10.89 18.02
CA PRO A 50 -21.98 9.90 18.91
C PRO A 50 -22.13 8.54 18.22
N ASP A 51 -21.50 7.50 18.80
CA ASP A 51 -21.46 6.12 18.26
C ASP A 51 -20.78 5.96 16.89
N VAL A 52 -20.04 6.97 16.41
CA VAL A 52 -19.27 6.91 15.16
C VAL A 52 -17.78 6.97 15.46
N TRP A 53 -17.08 5.87 15.14
CA TRP A 53 -15.67 5.68 15.44
C TRP A 53 -14.81 5.64 14.19
N ASP A 54 -13.72 6.40 14.22
CA ASP A 54 -12.63 6.29 13.26
C ASP A 54 -11.59 5.31 13.82
N PHE A 55 -11.54 4.12 13.22
CA PHE A 55 -10.53 3.10 13.49
C PHE A 55 -10.15 2.41 12.19
N LYS A 56 -8.93 2.67 11.71
CA LYS A 56 -8.41 2.19 10.43
C LYS A 56 -6.94 1.81 10.52
N TYR A 57 -6.55 0.88 9.66
CA TYR A 57 -5.16 0.63 9.32
C TYR A 57 -4.94 1.13 7.89
N VAL A 58 -3.85 1.86 7.66
CA VAL A 58 -3.50 2.40 6.35
C VAL A 58 -2.11 1.90 5.99
N PRO A 59 -1.96 1.02 4.99
CA PRO A 59 -0.64 0.63 4.53
C PRO A 59 -0.01 1.82 3.81
N MET A 60 1.09 2.32 4.35
CA MET A 60 1.78 3.50 3.84
C MET A 60 3.20 3.11 3.41
N PRO A 61 3.50 3.16 2.10
CA PRO A 61 4.87 3.01 1.62
C PRO A 61 5.78 4.11 2.19
N THR A 62 7.03 3.75 2.47
CA THR A 62 8.04 4.69 3.00
C THR A 62 9.01 5.12 1.90
N ALA A 63 10.02 5.92 2.26
CA ALA A 63 11.13 6.27 1.35
C ALA A 63 11.97 5.07 0.89
N LEU A 64 11.82 3.89 1.52
CA LEU A 64 12.48 2.65 1.10
C LEU A 64 11.66 1.87 0.05
N CYS A 65 10.46 2.31 -0.29
CA CYS A 65 9.66 1.67 -1.34
C CYS A 65 10.23 1.98 -2.73
N ASP A 66 10.55 0.93 -3.47
CA ASP A 66 11.04 0.98 -4.86
C ASP A 66 10.04 0.36 -5.86
N LEU A 67 8.79 0.15 -5.41
CA LEU A 67 7.75 -0.61 -6.13
C LEU A 67 8.15 -2.05 -6.48
N CYS A 68 9.09 -2.65 -5.74
CA CYS A 68 9.68 -3.95 -6.03
C CYS A 68 10.24 -4.03 -7.46
N ALA A 69 11.03 -3.04 -7.87
CA ALA A 69 11.55 -2.91 -9.24
C ALA A 69 12.12 -4.23 -9.80
N ASP A 70 12.91 -4.96 -9.02
CA ASP A 70 13.50 -6.25 -9.43
C ASP A 70 12.43 -7.34 -9.65
N ARG A 71 11.43 -7.46 -8.77
CA ARG A 71 10.33 -8.43 -8.95
C ARG A 71 9.50 -8.12 -10.18
N VAL A 72 9.19 -6.84 -10.39
CA VAL A 72 8.40 -6.40 -11.54
C VAL A 72 9.16 -6.64 -12.84
N ALA A 73 10.48 -6.43 -12.86
CA ALA A 73 11.33 -6.74 -14.01
C ALA A 73 11.28 -8.24 -14.40
N GLU A 74 11.03 -9.12 -13.43
CA GLU A 74 10.82 -10.55 -13.65
C GLU A 74 9.35 -10.92 -14.01
N GLY A 75 8.47 -9.94 -14.20
CA GLY A 75 7.05 -10.15 -14.49
C GLY A 75 6.21 -10.59 -13.28
N ARG A 76 6.75 -10.44 -12.06
CA ARG A 76 6.06 -10.74 -10.81
C ARG A 76 5.40 -9.48 -10.24
N TRP A 77 4.36 -9.66 -9.45
CA TRP A 77 3.73 -8.54 -8.76
C TRP A 77 4.60 -8.04 -7.60
N PRO A 78 4.50 -6.74 -7.23
CA PRO A 78 5.13 -6.26 -6.02
C PRO A 78 4.68 -7.08 -4.81
N THR A 79 5.61 -7.29 -3.86
CA THR A 79 5.38 -8.26 -2.80
C THR A 79 4.22 -7.87 -1.88
N CYS A 80 4.02 -6.57 -1.62
CA CYS A 80 2.89 -6.06 -0.84
C CYS A 80 1.53 -6.28 -1.54
N VAL A 81 1.49 -6.15 -2.87
CA VAL A 81 0.30 -6.42 -3.71
C VAL A 81 -0.01 -7.91 -3.68
N HIS A 82 1.00 -8.76 -3.95
CA HIS A 82 0.83 -10.21 -4.02
C HIS A 82 0.33 -10.84 -2.71
N HIS A 83 0.79 -10.32 -1.56
CA HIS A 83 0.47 -10.90 -0.25
C HIS A 83 -0.67 -10.18 0.48
N CYS A 84 -1.30 -9.17 -0.13
CA CYS A 84 -2.40 -8.46 0.51
C CYS A 84 -3.63 -9.36 0.67
N GLN A 85 -3.92 -9.81 1.90
CA GLN A 85 -5.04 -10.72 2.18
C GLN A 85 -6.41 -10.11 1.90
N ALA A 86 -6.51 -8.78 1.98
CA ALA A 86 -7.72 -8.03 1.69
C ALA A 86 -7.77 -7.51 0.24
N GLN A 87 -6.72 -7.75 -0.56
CA GLN A 87 -6.58 -7.28 -1.94
C GLN A 87 -6.82 -5.76 -2.09
N VAL A 88 -6.29 -4.98 -1.15
CA VAL A 88 -6.48 -3.51 -1.10
C VAL A 88 -5.32 -2.70 -1.71
N ILE A 89 -4.28 -3.35 -2.21
CA ILE A 89 -3.13 -2.69 -2.82
C ILE A 89 -3.05 -3.14 -4.27
N GLU A 90 -3.01 -2.20 -5.21
CA GLU A 90 -2.91 -2.45 -6.64
C GLU A 90 -1.69 -1.71 -7.22
N TYR A 91 -1.03 -2.31 -8.20
CA TYR A 91 0.14 -1.75 -8.89
C TYR A 91 -0.17 -1.55 -10.37
N GLY A 92 0.23 -0.40 -10.90
CA GLY A 92 -0.03 -0.05 -12.29
C GLY A 92 0.53 1.31 -12.65
N THR A 93 0.22 1.79 -13.85
CA THR A 93 0.59 3.15 -14.22
C THR A 93 -0.27 4.16 -13.46
N VAL A 94 0.30 5.31 -13.11
CA VAL A 94 -0.42 6.39 -12.42
C VAL A 94 -1.68 6.79 -13.18
N SER A 95 -1.62 6.80 -14.52
CA SER A 95 -2.77 7.12 -15.37
C SER A 95 -3.90 6.10 -15.25
N GLU A 96 -3.57 4.81 -15.17
CA GLU A 96 -4.53 3.72 -15.03
C GLU A 96 -5.13 3.72 -13.62
N LEU A 97 -4.28 3.75 -12.60
CA LEU A 97 -4.67 3.74 -11.19
C LEU A 97 -5.55 4.95 -10.85
N ALA A 98 -5.26 6.14 -11.37
CA ALA A 98 -6.07 7.32 -11.14
C ALA A 98 -7.51 7.19 -11.67
N ARG A 99 -7.73 6.41 -12.74
CA ARG A 99 -9.07 6.16 -13.29
C ARG A 99 -9.87 5.15 -12.46
N GLN A 100 -9.20 4.32 -11.66
CA GLN A 100 -9.83 3.33 -10.79
C GLN A 100 -10.37 3.94 -9.49
N ILE A 101 -10.02 5.19 -9.18
CA ILE A 101 -10.52 5.88 -7.98
C ILE A 101 -12.00 6.22 -8.18
N ASP A 102 -12.88 5.38 -7.65
CA ASP A 102 -14.34 5.51 -7.77
C ASP A 102 -15.07 5.71 -6.43
N LYS A 103 -14.34 5.56 -5.31
CA LYS A 103 -14.87 5.65 -3.96
C LYS A 103 -13.97 6.43 -3.01
N GLN A 104 -14.48 6.64 -1.80
CA GLN A 104 -13.74 7.29 -0.72
C GLN A 104 -12.64 6.37 -0.19
N LYS A 105 -11.66 6.94 0.53
CA LYS A 105 -10.62 6.19 1.26
C LYS A 105 -9.63 5.42 0.38
N MET A 106 -9.36 5.96 -0.80
CA MET A 106 -8.28 5.50 -1.68
C MET A 106 -7.11 6.49 -1.68
N VAL A 107 -5.88 5.98 -1.70
CA VAL A 107 -4.64 6.77 -1.78
C VAL A 107 -3.81 6.25 -2.95
N LEU A 108 -3.37 7.17 -3.80
CA LEU A 108 -2.39 6.88 -4.84
C LEU A 108 -1.00 7.27 -4.36
N PHE A 109 -0.13 6.29 -4.18
CA PHE A 109 1.27 6.48 -3.84
C PHE A 109 2.14 6.43 -5.10
N VAL A 110 3.07 7.39 -5.19
CA VAL A 110 4.13 7.42 -6.20
C VAL A 110 5.46 7.60 -5.45
N PRO A 111 6.47 6.76 -5.69
CA PRO A 111 7.79 6.87 -5.05
C PRO A 111 8.53 8.16 -5.41
#